data_AF-A0A2T4BP49-F1
#
_entry.id   AF-A0A2T4BP49-F1
#
_cell.length_a   1.000
_cell.length_b   1.000
_cell.length_c   1.000
_cell.angle_alpha   90.00
_cell.angle_beta   90.00
_cell.angle_gamma   90.00
#
_symmetry.space_group_name_H-M   'P 1'
#
loop_
_entity.id
_entity.type
_entity.pdbx_description
1 polymer ?
#
loop_
_entity_poly.entity_id
_entity_poly.type
_entity_poly.pdbx_seq_one_letter_code
_entity_poly.pdbx_strand_id
1 'polypeptide(L)'
;EEYNHSGKIKRPLNAFMLYRRSYQNIAKAYCSKDNHQQVSAICGLSWRNLEQPEVKLAFKDLADVERRKHGEAFPEYKYDPLHLKKGEDKHTPLS
;
A
#
# COMPACT_ATOMS: atom_id res chain seq x y z
N GLU A 1 8.59 3.85 -10.24
CA GLU A 1 8.36 2.40 -10.44
C GLU A 1 6.87 2.10 -10.63
N GLU A 2 6.35 2.25 -11.84
CA GLU A 2 4.93 1.97 -12.14
C GLU A 2 4.68 0.51 -12.55
N TYR A 3 5.75 -0.29 -12.66
CA TYR A 3 5.69 -1.73 -12.91
C TYR A 3 6.12 -2.50 -11.67
N ASN A 4 5.50 -3.65 -11.43
CA ASN A 4 5.92 -4.62 -10.41
C ASN A 4 7.07 -5.50 -10.94
N HIS A 5 7.66 -6.32 -10.06
CA HIS A 5 8.76 -7.22 -10.41
C HIS A 5 8.41 -8.25 -11.51
N SER A 6 7.13 -8.39 -11.86
CA SER A 6 6.64 -9.25 -12.94
C SER A 6 6.29 -8.47 -14.21
N GLY A 7 6.70 -7.20 -14.32
CA GLY A 7 6.44 -6.34 -15.48
C GLY A 7 4.98 -5.89 -15.62
N LYS A 8 4.13 -6.12 -14.61
CA LYS A 8 2.73 -5.66 -14.63
C LYS A 8 2.61 -4.27 -14.05
N ILE A 9 1.74 -3.46 -14.64
CA ILE A 9 1.41 -2.12 -14.14
C ILE A 9 0.88 -2.25 -12.70
N LYS A 10 1.53 -1.56 -11.75
CA LYS A 10 1.14 -1.50 -10.34
C LYS A 10 -0.17 -0.73 -10.22
N ARG A 11 -0.99 -1.13 -9.24
CA ARG A 11 -2.21 -0.42 -8.91
C ARG A 11 -1.89 1.02 -8.46
N PRO A 12 -2.71 2.01 -8.82
CA PRO A 12 -2.58 3.34 -8.24
C PRO A 12 -2.74 3.25 -6.72
N LEU A 13 -1.93 4.01 -5.98
CA LEU A 13 -1.97 4.00 -4.52
C LEU A 13 -3.21 4.74 -4.04
N ASN A 14 -3.95 4.13 -3.11
CA ASN A 14 -5.03 4.82 -2.40
C ASN A 14 -4.47 5.74 -1.30
N ALA A 15 -5.35 6.54 -0.68
CA ALA A 15 -4.98 7.52 0.35
C ALA A 15 -4.18 6.89 1.52
N PHE A 16 -4.62 5.73 2.02
CA PHE A 16 -3.94 5.03 3.10
C PHE A 16 -2.58 4.46 2.66
N MET A 17 -2.47 3.96 1.44
CA MET A 17 -1.21 3.43 0.91
C MET A 17 -0.19 4.54 0.68
N LEU A 18 -0.63 5.73 0.27
CA LEU A 18 0.19 6.94 0.20
C LEU A 18 0.64 7.36 1.61
N TYR A 19 -0.29 7.43 2.56
CA TYR A 19 0.03 7.71 3.96
C TYR A 19 1.06 6.72 4.51
N ARG A 20 0.81 5.41 4.39
CA ARG A 20 1.75 4.38 4.83
C ARG A 20 3.12 4.56 4.18
N ARG A 21 3.20 4.90 2.88
CA ARG A 21 4.47 5.11 2.18
C ARG A 21 5.24 6.32 2.73
N SER A 22 4.53 7.41 3.07
CA SER A 22 5.14 8.60 3.67
C SER A 22 5.64 8.36 5.09
N TYR A 23 4.87 7.62 5.90
CA TYR A 23 5.17 7.40 7.32
C TYR A 23 5.88 6.08 7.62
N GLN A 24 6.15 5.22 6.62
CA GLN A 24 6.79 3.92 6.85
C GLN A 24 8.15 4.03 7.54
N ASN A 25 8.93 5.07 7.24
CA ASN A 25 10.27 5.23 7.82
C ASN A 25 10.18 5.61 9.30
N ILE A 26 9.20 6.44 9.64
CA ILE A 26 8.87 6.81 11.01
C ILE A 26 8.40 5.56 11.76
N ALA A 27 7.42 4.83 11.22
CA ALA A 27 6.90 3.61 11.84
C ALA A 27 8.00 2.54 12.00
N LYS A 28 8.90 2.38 11.03
CA LYS A 28 10.06 1.48 11.11
C LYS A 28 11.02 1.86 12.23
N ALA A 29 11.19 3.15 12.56
CA ALA A 29 12.03 3.58 13.67
C ALA A 29 11.49 3.10 15.03
N TYR A 30 10.18 2.88 15.14
CA TYR A 30 9.52 2.35 16.34
C TYR A 30 9.36 0.82 16.33
N CYS A 31 9.71 0.13 15.23
CA CYS A 31 9.62 -1.31 15.12
C CYS A 31 11.01 -1.96 15.16
N SER A 32 11.16 -3.05 15.91
CA SER A 32 12.31 -3.94 15.76
C SER A 32 12.35 -4.51 14.34
N LYS A 33 13.56 -4.57 13.77
CA LYS A 33 13.90 -4.83 12.35
C LYS A 33 12.83 -5.58 11.54
N ASP A 34 12.40 -4.94 10.46
CA ASP A 34 11.64 -5.47 9.30
C ASP A 34 10.27 -6.12 9.56
N ASN A 35 9.62 -5.79 10.67
CA ASN A 35 8.25 -6.24 10.88
C ASN A 35 7.24 -5.38 10.09
N HIS A 36 7.03 -5.71 8.82
CA HIS A 36 6.03 -5.05 7.95
C HIS A 36 4.59 -5.14 8.49
N GLN A 37 4.26 -6.15 9.30
CA GLN A 37 2.95 -6.26 9.94
C GLN A 37 2.80 -5.17 11.00
N GLN A 38 3.81 -4.98 11.87
CA GLN A 38 3.81 -3.94 12.89
C GLN A 38 3.76 -2.54 12.27
N VAL A 39 4.54 -2.28 11.22
CA VAL A 39 4.48 -0.99 10.49
C VAL A 39 3.07 -0.71 9.97
N SER A 40 2.41 -1.72 9.39
CA SER A 40 1.05 -1.58 8.87
C SER A 40 0.02 -1.38 9.99
N ALA A 41 0.21 -2.04 11.13
CA ALA A 41 -0.65 -1.89 12.30
C ALA A 41 -0.53 -0.46 12.89
N ILE A 42 0.69 0.04 13.08
CA ILE A 42 0.94 1.40 13.60
C ILE A 42 0.36 2.45 12.66
N CYS A 43 0.69 2.38 11.36
CA CYS A 43 0.13 3.31 10.38
C CYS A 43 -1.40 3.22 10.31
N GLY A 44 -1.97 2.02 10.44
CA GLY A 44 -3.41 1.80 10.45
C GLY A 44 -4.12 2.41 11.66
N LEU A 45 -3.52 2.29 12.86
CA LEU A 45 -4.02 2.91 14.08
C LEU A 45 -3.94 4.44 13.99
N SER A 46 -2.79 4.97 13.55
CA SER A 46 -2.59 6.41 13.38
C SER A 46 -3.61 6.98 12.41
N TRP A 47 -3.73 6.38 11.22
CA TRP A 47 -4.67 6.82 10.20
C TRP A 47 -6.13 6.83 10.65
N ARG A 48 -6.58 5.86 11.45
CA ARG A 48 -7.98 5.83 11.89
C ARG A 48 -8.22 6.79 13.05
N ASN A 49 -7.34 6.78 14.05
CA ASN A 49 -7.65 7.32 15.38
C ASN A 49 -6.85 8.57 15.77
N LEU A 50 -5.70 8.83 15.14
CA LEU A 50 -4.80 9.91 15.54
C LEU A 50 -4.77 11.05 14.52
N GLU A 51 -4.83 10.72 13.23
CA GLU A 51 -4.70 11.72 12.17
C GLU A 51 -5.92 12.62 12.07
N GLN A 52 -5.64 13.91 11.82
CA GLN A 52 -6.65 14.92 11.67
C GLN A 52 -7.43 14.76 10.34
N PRO A 53 -8.70 15.19 10.28
CA PRO A 53 -9.50 15.14 9.05
C PRO A 53 -8.82 15.79 7.84
N GLU A 54 -8.09 16.88 8.05
CA GLU A 54 -7.38 17.64 7.03
C GLU A 54 -6.26 16.82 6.39
N VAL A 55 -5.51 16.06 7.20
CA VAL A 55 -4.48 15.14 6.72
C VAL A 55 -5.13 14.05 5.87
N LYS A 56 -6.23 13.47 6.34
CA LYS A 56 -6.97 12.43 5.59
C LYS A 56 -7.49 12.96 4.26
N LEU A 57 -7.97 14.20 4.24
CA LEU A 57 -8.44 14.88 3.04
C LEU A 57 -7.29 15.13 2.05
N ALA A 58 -6.15 15.65 2.52
CA ALA A 58 -4.98 15.86 1.68
C ALA A 58 -4.51 14.55 1.00
N PHE A 59 -4.46 13.44 1.74
CA PHE A 59 -4.11 12.13 1.17
C PHE A 59 -5.18 11.57 0.23
N LYS A 60 -6.46 11.91 0.44
CA LYS A 60 -7.54 11.58 -0.50
C LYS A 60 -7.37 12.32 -1.82
N ASP A 61 -7.08 13.62 -1.77
CA ASP A 61 -6.84 14.44 -2.96
C ASP A 61 -5.61 13.93 -3.73
N LEU A 62 -4.53 13.58 -3.02
CA LEU A 62 -3.36 12.94 -3.63
C LEU A 62 -3.71 11.60 -4.29
N ALA A 63 -4.55 10.77 -3.66
CA ALA A 63 -4.98 9.51 -4.25
C ALA A 63 -5.84 9.70 -5.51
N ASP A 64 -6.67 10.74 -5.53
CA ASP A 64 -7.45 11.11 -6.71
C ASP A 64 -6.56 11.60 -7.85
N VAL A 65 -5.51 12.38 -7.54
CA VAL A 65 -4.48 12.78 -8.50
C VAL A 65 -3.71 11.57 -9.04
N GLU A 66 -3.28 10.66 -8.18
CA GLU A 66 -2.58 9.44 -8.59
C GLU A 66 -3.46 8.56 -9.47
N ARG A 67 -4.75 8.39 -9.13
CA ARG A 67 -5.71 7.65 -9.95
C ARG A 67 -5.86 8.30 -11.33
N ARG A 68 -5.98 9.63 -11.39
CA ARG A 68 -6.12 10.35 -12.65
C ARG A 68 -4.86 10.22 -13.50
N LYS A 69 -3.69 10.49 -12.93
CA LYS A 69 -2.40 10.33 -13.62
C LYS A 69 -2.20 8.91 -14.13
N HIS A 70 -2.57 7.91 -13.34
CA HIS A 70 -2.48 6.51 -13.74
C HIS A 70 -3.43 6.19 -14.91
N GLY A 71 -4.66 6.71 -14.89
CA GLY A 71 -5.59 6.56 -16.01
C GLY A 71 -5.13 7.27 -17.29
N GLU A 72 -4.49 8.43 -17.16
CA GLU A 72 -3.88 9.17 -18.27
C GLU A 72 -2.64 8.45 -18.83
N ALA A 73 -1.78 7.91 -17.97
CA ALA A 73 -0.56 7.19 -18.35
C ALA A 73 -0.83 5.79 -18.89
N PHE A 74 -1.86 5.12 -18.38
CA PHE A 74 -2.24 3.76 -18.77
C PHE A 74 -3.74 3.68 -19.10
N PRO A 75 -4.17 4.23 -20.25
CA PRO A 75 -5.58 4.21 -20.64
C PRO A 75 -6.11 2.79 -20.89
N GLU A 76 -5.23 1.84 -21.24
CA GLU A 76 -5.55 0.41 -21.40
C GLU A 76 -5.49 -0.39 -20.09
N TYR A 77 -5.16 0.25 -18.97
CA TYR A 77 -5.11 -0.41 -17.68
C TYR A 77 -6.51 -0.83 -17.24
N LYS A 78 -6.74 -2.15 -17.20
CA LYS A 78 -7.94 -2.74 -16.62
C LYS A 78 -7.59 -3.43 -15.31
N TYR A 79 -8.36 -3.11 -14.27
CA TYR A 79 -8.31 -3.88 -13.03
C TYR A 79 -8.90 -5.26 -13.28
N ASP A 80 -8.02 -6.24 -13.50
CA ASP A 80 -8.37 -7.65 -13.47
C ASP A 80 -7.88 -8.21 -12.13
N PRO A 81 -8.78 -8.55 -11.20
CA PRO A 81 -8.43 -9.31 -10.02
C PRO A 81 -8.14 -10.74 -10.48
N LEU A 82 -7.00 -10.94 -11.15
CA LEU A 82 -6.44 -12.25 -11.38
C LEU A 82 -6.44 -12.95 -10.02
N HIS A 83 -7.24 -14.00 -9.92
CA HIS A 83 -7.27 -14.93 -8.82
C HIS A 83 -5.86 -15.51 -8.69
N LEU A 84 -5.00 -14.82 -7.95
CA LEU A 84 -3.79 -15.41 -7.40
C LEU A 84 -4.30 -16.53 -6.51
N LYS A 85 -4.39 -17.74 -7.06
CA LYS A 85 -4.40 -18.97 -6.28
C LYS A 85 -3.24 -18.80 -5.32
N LYS A 86 -3.56 -18.56 -4.06
CA LYS A 86 -2.63 -18.48 -2.95
C LYS A 86 -1.78 -19.75 -3.05
N GLY A 87 -0.54 -19.61 -3.50
CA GLY A 87 0.40 -20.72 -3.56
C GLY A 87 0.49 -21.30 -2.15
N GLU A 88 0.29 -22.61 -2.06
CA GLU A 88 0.51 -23.40 -0.86
C GLU A 88 1.98 -23.24 -0.44
N ASP A 89 2.26 -22.36 0.52
CA ASP A 89 3.51 -22.39 1.27
C ASP A 89 3.28 -23.36 2.44
N LYS A 90 3.56 -24.65 2.18
CA LYS A 90 3.53 -25.70 3.19
C LYS A 90 4.76 -25.54 4.08
N HIS A 91 4.60 -24.81 5.17
CA HIS A 91 5.54 -24.89 6.29
C HIS A 91 5.34 -26.26 6.97
N THR A 92 6.15 -27.25 6.59
CA THR A 92 6.29 -28.51 7.31
C THR A 92 7.03 -28.24 8.63
N PRO A 93 6.43 -28.48 9.81
CA PRO A 93 7.23 -28.55 11.03
C PRO A 93 7.98 -29.88 11.03
N LEU A 94 9.32 -29.83 11.06
CA LEU A 94 10.15 -30.99 11.37
C LEU A 94 9.74 -31.52 12.76
N SER A 95 9.33 -32.78 12.80
CA SER A 95 9.42 -33.63 14.01
C SER A 95 10.66 -34.50 13.89
#